data_AF-A0AAV2RCT7-F1
#
_entry.id   AF-A0AAV2RCT7-F1
#
_cell.length_a   1.000
_cell.length_b   1.000
_cell.length_c   1.000
_cell.angle_alpha   90.00
_cell.angle_beta   90.00
_cell.angle_gamma   90.00
#
_symmetry.space_group_name_H-M   'P 1'
#
loop_
_entity.id
_entity.type
_entity.pdbx_description
1 polymer ?
#
loop_
_entity_poly.entity_id
_entity_poly.type
_entity_poly.pdbx_seq_one_letter_code
_entity_poly.pdbx_strand_id
1 'polypeptide(L)'
;GGFSIQPRFPQFKLPDFAPRNTLTCSKTTVTTTLAPGESAIIQIPNYPSDYDSKSKCKWKIQSTTDITITCVDFTLQSSNKRGKCADALMLDGKKFCGTSLTSYSGGTSIKAVFKSNKKNNYRGFYCYATADSGTTVTKTTPSGDC
;
A
#
# COMPACT_ATOMS: atom_id res chain seq x y z
N GLY A 1 -18.21 -9.68 46.57
CA GLY A 1 -18.54 -8.98 45.32
C GLY A 1 -17.58 -7.84 45.15
N GLY A 2 -16.71 -7.89 44.13
CA GLY A 2 -15.72 -6.85 43.86
C GLY A 2 -15.96 -6.27 42.47
N PHE A 3 -16.27 -4.98 42.39
CA PHE A 3 -16.32 -4.25 41.13
C PHE A 3 -14.89 -3.84 40.76
N SER A 4 -14.32 -4.51 39.75
CA SER A 4 -13.05 -4.12 39.15
C SER A 4 -13.28 -2.87 38.30
N ILE A 5 -12.89 -1.71 38.81
CA ILE A 5 -12.92 -0.45 38.07
C ILE A 5 -11.73 -0.47 37.11
N GLN A 6 -11.96 -0.74 35.83
CA GLN A 6 -10.92 -0.58 34.83
C GLN A 6 -10.67 0.92 34.61
N PRO A 7 -9.43 1.41 34.65
CA PRO A 7 -9.15 2.81 34.37
C PRO A 7 -9.52 3.10 32.91
N ARG A 8 -10.43 4.07 32.70
CA ARG A 8 -10.68 4.65 31.38
C ARG A 8 -9.43 5.45 31.01
N PHE A 9 -8.56 4.84 30.22
CA PHE A 9 -7.51 5.58 29.55
C PHE A 9 -8.18 6.65 28.68
N PRO A 10 -7.85 7.94 28.85
CA PRO A 10 -8.31 8.96 27.93
C PRO A 10 -7.84 8.57 26.53
N GLN A 11 -8.78 8.50 25.60
CA GLN A 11 -8.52 8.26 24.19
C GLN A 11 -7.84 9.50 23.61
N PHE A 12 -6.59 9.73 23.97
CA PHE A 12 -5.71 10.60 23.21
C PHE A 12 -5.58 9.93 21.84
N LYS A 13 -6.36 10.41 20.86
CA LYS A 13 -6.08 10.15 19.44
C LYS A 13 -4.68 10.69 19.21
N LEU A 14 -3.68 9.80 19.21
CA LEU A 14 -2.35 10.14 18.74
C LEU A 14 -2.53 10.76 17.34
N PRO A 15 -1.93 11.92 17.04
CA PRO A 15 -1.92 12.41 15.68
C PRO A 15 -1.32 11.31 14.79
N ASP A 16 -1.95 11.04 13.66
CA ASP A 16 -1.50 10.05 12.68
C ASP A 16 -0.02 10.32 12.32
N PHE A 17 0.92 9.66 13.00
CA PHE A 17 2.33 9.63 12.62
C PHE A 17 2.52 8.70 11.41
N ALA A 18 1.63 8.78 10.43
CA ALA A 18 1.90 8.22 9.12
C ALA A 18 3.09 9.01 8.54
N PRO A 19 4.16 8.32 8.08
CA PRO A 19 5.24 9.00 7.38
C PRO A 19 4.69 9.86 6.25
N ARG A 20 5.30 11.02 5.97
CA ARG A 20 4.80 12.00 4.98
C ARG A 20 4.58 11.42 3.58
N ASN A 21 5.20 10.28 3.27
CA ASN A 21 5.07 9.57 2.00
C ASN A 21 4.02 8.43 2.04
N THR A 22 3.12 8.40 3.03
CA THR A 22 2.05 7.40 3.11
C THR A 22 0.87 7.79 2.23
N LEU A 23 0.42 6.85 1.39
CA LEU A 23 -0.72 7.05 0.52
C LEU A 23 -2.03 7.01 1.31
N THR A 24 -2.76 8.11 1.32
CA THR A 24 -4.05 8.23 2.01
C THR A 24 -5.09 7.27 1.43
N CYS A 25 -5.74 6.47 2.26
CA CYS A 25 -6.88 5.65 1.82
C CYS A 25 -8.09 6.54 1.48
N SER A 26 -8.57 6.48 0.25
CA SER A 26 -9.81 7.14 -0.18
C SER A 26 -10.69 6.23 -1.04
N LYS A 27 -12.02 6.45 -0.99
CA LYS A 27 -12.99 5.80 -1.87
C LYS A 27 -12.86 6.28 -3.32
N THR A 28 -12.38 7.51 -3.51
CA THR A 28 -11.97 8.08 -4.79
C THR A 28 -10.50 7.74 -5.07
N THR A 29 -10.12 7.73 -6.34
CA THR A 29 -8.73 7.44 -6.70
C THR A 29 -7.85 8.63 -6.31
N VAL A 30 -6.88 8.39 -5.44
CA VAL A 30 -5.80 9.35 -5.15
C VAL A 30 -4.65 9.06 -6.11
N THR A 31 -4.22 10.07 -6.85
CA THR A 31 -3.06 9.93 -7.75
C THR A 31 -1.80 10.44 -7.05
N THR A 32 -0.74 9.65 -7.11
CA THR A 32 0.58 9.99 -6.60
C THR A 32 1.60 9.80 -7.70
N THR A 33 2.42 10.82 -7.91
CA THR A 33 3.54 10.77 -8.85
C THR A 33 4.83 10.64 -8.05
N LEU A 34 5.63 9.62 -8.35
CA LEU A 34 6.96 9.39 -7.79
C LEU A 34 8.01 9.84 -8.81
N ALA A 35 8.97 10.66 -8.39
CA ALA A 35 10.18 10.87 -9.16
C ALA A 35 11.06 9.60 -9.16
N PRO A 36 11.97 9.42 -10.14
CA PRO A 36 12.90 8.31 -10.13
C PRO A 36 13.67 8.21 -8.80
N GLY A 37 13.67 7.03 -8.19
CA GLY A 37 14.30 6.77 -6.89
C GLY A 37 13.44 7.11 -5.67
N GLU A 38 12.25 7.69 -5.85
CA GLU A 38 11.32 7.94 -4.75
C GLU A 38 10.52 6.68 -4.37
N SER A 39 10.00 6.71 -3.14
CA SER A 39 9.09 5.68 -2.65
C SER A 39 7.93 6.26 -1.84
N ALA A 40 6.80 5.56 -1.88
CA ALA A 40 5.62 5.84 -1.07
C ALA A 40 5.11 4.58 -0.36
N ILE A 41 4.52 4.76 0.81
CA ILE A 41 3.98 3.68 1.62
C ILE A 41 2.52 3.44 1.27
N ILE A 42 2.16 2.19 0.98
CA ILE A 42 0.80 1.72 0.81
C ILE A 42 0.42 0.92 2.05
N GLN A 43 -0.52 1.43 2.83
CA GLN A 43 -1.09 0.74 3.99
C GLN A 43 -2.56 1.09 4.18
N ILE A 44 -3.22 0.37 5.07
CA ILE A 44 -4.57 0.72 5.57
C ILE A 44 -4.45 1.65 6.79
N PRO A 45 -5.41 2.57 7.03
CA PRO A 45 -5.28 3.59 8.08
C PRO A 45 -5.05 3.03 9.49
N ASN A 46 -5.59 1.84 9.78
CA ASN A 46 -5.52 1.25 11.11
C ASN A 46 -4.24 0.43 11.36
N TYR A 47 -3.36 0.24 10.36
CA TYR A 47 -2.20 -0.64 10.47
C TYR A 47 -1.29 -0.17 11.62
N PRO A 48 -0.81 -1.07 12.51
CA PRO A 48 -0.85 -2.55 12.41
C PRO A 48 -2.11 -3.22 13.01
N SER A 49 -3.11 -2.46 13.44
CA SER A 49 -4.40 -3.01 13.86
C SER A 49 -5.22 -3.48 12.66
N ASP A 50 -6.24 -4.31 12.94
CA ASP A 50 -7.07 -4.88 11.89
C ASP A 50 -7.78 -3.82 11.03
N TYR A 51 -7.86 -4.06 9.71
CA TYR A 51 -8.59 -3.16 8.80
C TYR A 51 -10.10 -3.19 9.02
N ASP A 52 -10.77 -2.05 8.81
CA ASP A 52 -12.23 -2.00 8.95
C ASP A 52 -12.95 -2.87 7.89
N SER A 53 -14.10 -3.40 8.28
CA SER A 53 -15.04 -4.05 7.36
C SER A 53 -15.61 -3.06 6.33
N LYS A 54 -15.90 -3.54 5.11
CA LYS A 54 -16.44 -2.77 3.98
C LYS A 54 -15.57 -1.58 3.55
N SER A 55 -14.28 -1.66 3.83
CA SER A 55 -13.29 -0.67 3.43
C SER A 55 -13.07 -0.68 1.93
N LYS A 56 -12.76 0.50 1.38
CA LYS A 56 -12.42 0.67 -0.02
C LYS A 56 -11.42 1.81 -0.18
N CYS A 57 -10.20 1.46 -0.55
CA CYS A 57 -9.14 2.41 -0.85
C CYS A 57 -8.75 2.31 -2.32
N LYS A 58 -8.46 3.44 -2.96
CA LYS A 58 -8.01 3.49 -4.35
C LYS A 58 -6.84 4.44 -4.53
N TRP A 59 -5.81 3.94 -5.19
CA TRP A 59 -4.61 4.70 -5.51
C TRP A 59 -4.24 4.49 -6.98
N LYS A 60 -3.66 5.53 -7.57
CA LYS A 60 -2.97 5.47 -8.86
C LYS A 60 -1.57 6.00 -8.64
N ILE A 61 -0.57 5.14 -8.79
CA ILE A 61 0.83 5.46 -8.57
C ILE A 61 1.49 5.56 -9.93
N GLN A 62 2.17 6.66 -10.22
CA GLN A 62 2.76 6.92 -11.54
C GLN A 62 4.19 7.41 -11.39
N SER A 63 5.04 7.09 -12.34
CA SER A 63 6.41 7.59 -12.44
C SER A 63 6.83 7.66 -13.90
N THR A 64 8.01 8.23 -14.16
CA THR A 64 8.67 8.14 -15.46
C THR A 64 9.49 6.87 -15.62
N THR A 65 9.81 6.18 -14.52
CA THR A 65 10.50 4.88 -14.49
C THR A 65 9.57 3.78 -13.98
N ASP A 66 10.01 2.53 -14.10
CA ASP A 66 9.21 1.39 -13.65
C ASP A 66 9.02 1.41 -12.12
N ILE A 67 7.84 0.97 -11.70
CA ILE A 67 7.43 0.95 -10.30
C ILE A 67 7.35 -0.51 -9.85
N THR A 68 7.97 -0.77 -8.70
CA THR A 68 7.86 -2.04 -7.97
C THR A 68 7.19 -1.81 -6.63
N ILE A 69 6.17 -2.61 -6.33
CA ILE A 69 5.54 -2.69 -5.02
C ILE A 69 6.19 -3.86 -4.26
N THR A 70 6.67 -3.60 -3.06
CA THR A 70 7.26 -4.61 -2.15
C THR A 70 6.56 -4.54 -0.80
N CYS A 71 6.09 -5.68 -0.29
CA CYS A 71 5.39 -5.75 0.99
C CYS A 71 6.27 -6.39 2.05
N VAL A 72 6.45 -5.69 3.18
CA VAL A 72 7.15 -6.23 4.36
C VAL A 72 6.21 -6.99 5.28
N ASP A 73 4.93 -6.61 5.30
CA ASP A 73 3.84 -7.37 5.91
C ASP A 73 2.65 -7.37 4.96
N PHE A 74 2.04 -8.54 4.78
CA PHE A 74 0.83 -8.71 4.00
C PHE A 74 -0.01 -9.84 4.58
N THR A 75 -1.12 -9.48 5.23
CA THR A 75 -2.06 -10.41 5.82
C THR A 75 -3.49 -9.92 5.60
N LEU A 76 -4.17 -10.53 4.63
CA LEU A 76 -5.60 -10.37 4.37
C LEU A 76 -6.34 -11.69 4.59
N GLN A 77 -7.67 -11.65 4.56
CA GLN A 77 -8.46 -12.88 4.56
C GLN A 77 -8.01 -13.83 3.43
N SER A 78 -7.69 -15.08 3.79
CA SER A 78 -7.30 -16.11 2.84
C SER A 78 -8.42 -16.41 1.83
N SER A 79 -8.03 -16.84 0.64
CA SER A 79 -8.97 -17.28 -0.39
C SER A 79 -9.77 -18.50 0.09
N ASN A 80 -10.98 -18.66 -0.42
CA ASN A 80 -11.76 -19.86 -0.17
C ASN A 80 -11.22 -21.07 -0.97
N LYS A 81 -11.80 -22.26 -0.76
CA LYS A 81 -11.43 -23.50 -1.48
C LYS A 81 -11.50 -23.41 -3.02
N ARG A 82 -12.13 -22.37 -3.58
CA ARG A 82 -12.22 -22.10 -5.03
C ARG A 82 -11.25 -21.00 -5.48
N GLY A 83 -10.29 -20.61 -4.65
CA GLY A 83 -9.31 -19.55 -4.95
C GLY A 83 -9.88 -18.13 -4.96
N LYS A 84 -11.11 -17.89 -4.47
CA LYS A 84 -11.71 -16.55 -4.47
C LYS A 84 -11.34 -15.80 -3.19
N CYS A 85 -10.69 -14.64 -3.36
CA CYS A 85 -10.45 -13.67 -2.30
C CYS A 85 -11.74 -12.95 -1.90
N ALA A 86 -12.08 -12.95 -0.62
CA ALA A 86 -13.16 -12.13 -0.07
C ALA A 86 -12.70 -10.69 0.18
N ASP A 87 -11.48 -10.56 0.70
CA ASP A 87 -10.75 -9.30 0.85
C ASP A 87 -9.55 -9.32 -0.09
N ALA A 88 -9.25 -8.23 -0.75
CA ALA A 88 -8.15 -8.20 -1.71
C ALA A 88 -7.51 -6.83 -1.84
N LEU A 89 -6.18 -6.83 -1.93
CA LEU A 89 -5.43 -5.78 -2.61
C LEU A 89 -5.35 -6.16 -4.09
N MET A 90 -5.80 -5.27 -4.96
CA MET A 90 -5.75 -5.43 -6.42
C MET A 90 -4.69 -4.51 -7.00
N LEU A 91 -3.70 -5.06 -7.71
CA LEU A 91 -2.68 -4.31 -8.45
C LEU A 91 -2.89 -4.59 -9.93
N ASP A 92 -3.25 -3.55 -10.69
CA ASP A 92 -3.63 -3.61 -12.11
C ASP A 92 -4.63 -4.73 -12.44
N GLY A 93 -5.59 -4.94 -11.53
CA GLY A 93 -6.65 -5.93 -11.66
C GLY A 93 -6.29 -7.33 -11.12
N LYS A 94 -5.01 -7.62 -10.87
CA LYS A 94 -4.59 -8.87 -10.21
C LYS A 94 -4.88 -8.82 -8.72
N LYS A 95 -5.57 -9.83 -8.20
CA LYS A 95 -5.98 -9.91 -6.78
C LYS A 95 -4.94 -10.65 -5.93
N PHE A 96 -4.66 -10.09 -4.77
CA PHE A 96 -3.81 -10.68 -3.74
C PHE A 96 -4.57 -10.72 -2.41
N CYS A 97 -4.49 -11.85 -1.71
CA CYS A 97 -5.13 -12.07 -0.41
C CYS A 97 -4.41 -13.17 0.39
N GLY A 98 -4.83 -13.45 1.62
CA GLY A 98 -4.02 -14.28 2.53
C GLY A 98 -2.67 -13.60 2.77
N THR A 99 -1.59 -14.34 2.56
CA THR A 99 -0.20 -13.86 2.68
C THR A 99 0.54 -13.80 1.34
N SER A 100 -0.19 -13.85 0.22
CA SER A 100 0.36 -14.15 -1.12
C SER A 100 0.91 -12.96 -1.93
N LEU A 101 1.48 -11.95 -1.27
CA LEU A 101 2.13 -10.82 -1.96
C LEU A 101 3.44 -10.43 -1.28
N THR A 102 4.56 -10.71 -1.96
CA THR A 102 5.90 -10.23 -1.58
C THR A 102 6.31 -9.05 -2.45
N SER A 103 6.18 -9.19 -3.77
CA SER A 103 6.48 -8.12 -4.72
C SER A 103 5.57 -8.14 -5.95
N TYR A 104 5.42 -6.98 -6.60
CA TYR A 104 4.69 -6.80 -7.85
C TYR A 104 5.30 -5.64 -8.65
N SER A 105 5.71 -5.90 -9.89
CA SER A 105 6.18 -4.86 -10.82
C SER A 105 5.09 -4.58 -11.86
N GLY A 106 4.73 -3.31 -12.03
CA GLY A 106 3.58 -2.89 -12.85
C GLY A 106 3.89 -1.81 -13.88
N GLY A 107 5.17 -1.65 -14.26
CA GLY A 107 5.63 -0.61 -15.17
C GLY A 107 5.53 0.79 -14.57
N THR A 108 5.35 1.80 -15.40
CA THR A 108 5.37 3.23 -15.00
C THR A 108 4.08 3.75 -14.36
N SER A 109 3.01 2.94 -14.29
CA SER A 109 1.73 3.33 -13.71
C SER A 109 0.96 2.14 -13.14
N ILE A 110 0.78 2.11 -11.82
CA ILE A 110 0.05 1.05 -11.11
C ILE A 110 -1.27 1.58 -10.56
N LYS A 111 -2.38 0.87 -10.84
CA LYS A 111 -3.66 1.05 -10.18
C LYS A 111 -3.77 0.09 -9.00
N ALA A 112 -3.75 0.62 -7.78
CA ALA A 112 -3.91 -0.16 -6.56
C ALA A 112 -5.30 0.06 -5.95
N VAL A 113 -6.01 -1.02 -5.63
CA VAL A 113 -7.34 -0.95 -5.01
C VAL A 113 -7.47 -2.00 -3.91
N PHE A 114 -7.69 -1.54 -2.68
CA PHE A 114 -8.03 -2.42 -1.56
C PHE A 114 -9.55 -2.47 -1.36
N LYS A 115 -10.08 -3.67 -1.11
CA LYS A 115 -11.47 -3.89 -0.68
C LYS A 115 -11.55 -4.96 0.40
N SER A 116 -12.36 -4.69 1.44
CA SER A 116 -12.75 -5.70 2.45
C SER A 116 -14.26 -5.97 2.45
N ASN A 117 -14.63 -7.16 2.92
CA ASN A 117 -16.00 -7.61 3.08
C ASN A 117 -16.57 -7.24 4.47
N LYS A 118 -17.67 -7.87 4.89
CA LYS A 118 -18.39 -7.54 6.13
C LYS A 118 -17.78 -8.16 7.41
N LYS A 119 -16.83 -9.10 7.31
CA LYS A 119 -16.27 -9.85 8.44
C LYS A 119 -14.88 -10.37 8.14
N ASN A 120 -14.22 -10.92 9.18
CA ASN A 120 -12.91 -11.55 9.13
C ASN A 120 -11.83 -10.58 8.65
N ASN A 121 -11.59 -9.59 9.49
CA ASN A 121 -10.57 -8.58 9.29
C ASN A 121 -9.25 -9.05 9.90
N TYR A 122 -8.14 -8.54 9.36
CA TYR A 122 -6.78 -8.87 9.79
C TYR A 122 -5.94 -7.59 9.76
N ARG A 123 -4.68 -7.64 10.20
CA ARG A 123 -3.77 -6.48 10.27
C ARG A 123 -3.60 -5.68 8.97
N GLY A 124 -3.86 -6.28 7.80
CA GLY A 124 -3.74 -5.60 6.52
C GLY A 124 -2.37 -5.77 5.90
N PHE A 125 -1.81 -4.69 5.38
CA PHE A 125 -0.54 -4.72 4.66
C PHE A 125 0.26 -3.44 4.90
N TYR A 126 1.58 -3.58 4.81
CA TYR A 126 2.54 -2.50 4.80
C TYR A 126 3.49 -2.73 3.64
N CYS A 127 3.35 -1.92 2.60
CA CYS A 127 4.10 -2.06 1.36
C CYS A 127 4.73 -0.73 0.94
N TYR A 128 5.80 -0.80 0.18
CA TYR A 128 6.44 0.33 -0.48
C TYR A 128 6.19 0.23 -1.98
N ALA A 129 5.72 1.31 -2.60
CA ALA A 129 5.87 1.50 -4.04
C ALA A 129 7.14 2.31 -4.28
N THR A 130 8.05 1.77 -5.08
CA THR A 130 9.35 2.37 -5.38
C THR A 130 9.47 2.57 -6.88
N ALA A 131 9.81 3.78 -7.30
CA ALA A 131 10.17 4.06 -8.68
C ALA A 131 11.67 3.80 -8.88
N ASP A 132 12.04 3.11 -9.95
CA ASP A 132 13.45 2.85 -10.26
C ASP A 132 14.22 4.16 -10.39
N SER A 133 15.48 4.18 -9.95
CA SER A 133 16.27 5.41 -9.87
C SER A 133 16.56 6.10 -11.20
N GLY A 134 16.25 5.46 -12.33
CA GLY A 134 16.57 5.94 -13.68
C GLY A 134 18.08 6.01 -13.88
N THR A 135 18.60 5.33 -14.90
CA THR A 135 19.94 5.66 -15.39
C THR A 135 19.88 7.07 -15.98
N THR A 136 20.36 8.06 -15.24
CA THR A 136 20.89 9.28 -15.85
C THR A 136 22.08 8.84 -16.69
N VAL A 137 21.83 8.42 -17.94
CA VAL A 137 22.87 8.43 -18.95
C VAL A 137 23.14 9.90 -19.19
N THR A 138 24.07 10.46 -18.42
CA THR A 138 24.78 11.67 -18.80
C THR A 138 25.41 11.32 -20.12
N LYS A 139 24.73 11.65 -21.21
CA LYS A 139 25.28 11.60 -22.56
C LYS A 139 26.34 12.71 -22.58
N THR A 140 27.52 12.40 -22.04
CA THR A 140 28.72 13.18 -22.28
C THR A 140 28.98 13.03 -23.76
N THR A 141 28.42 13.94 -24.55
CA THR A 141 28.86 14.23 -25.90
C THR A 141 30.39 14.39 -25.81
N PRO A 142 31.19 13.53 -26.47
CA PRO A 142 32.55 13.93 -26.78
C PRO A 142 32.38 15.11 -27.74
N SER A 143 32.63 16.32 -27.25
CA SER A 143 32.89 17.43 -28.14
C SER A 143 34.07 17.00 -29.01
N GLY A 144 33.88 17.06 -30.32
CA GLY A 144 35.02 17.17 -31.21
C GLY A 144 35.85 18.40 -30.87
N ASP A 145 37.01 18.46 -31.52
CA ASP A 145 38.08 19.47 -31.47
C ASP A 145 39.22 19.07 -30.51
N CYS A 146 40.46 18.87 -30.94
CA CYS A 146 41.18 19.35 -32.13
C CYS A 146 41.86 18.25 -32.94
#